data_AF-D4DX37-F1
#
_entry.id   AF-D4DX37-F1
#
_cell.length_a   1.000
_cell.length_b   1.000
_cell.length_c   1.000
_cell.angle_alpha   90.00
_cell.angle_beta   90.00
_cell.angle_gamma   90.00
#
_symmetry.space_group_name_H-M   'P 1'
#
loop_
_entity.id
_entity.type
_entity.pdbx_description
1 polymer ?
#
loop_
_entity_poly.entity_id
_entity_poly.type
_entity_poly.pdbx_seq_one_letter_code
_entity_poly.pdbx_strand_id
1 'polypeptide(L)'
;MYTLLKLNLTYAQVGCILKYTRPAYWADDIPASHSYLMKKPGFYLAEEAFVDRLRRELNMGEFDRFPLTYIMEAADDISYCVADLEDAVEKNIFTVEQLYLHLTQEWGVVTPGDLFDKTVASAFRKIDRGGARRSAEDQFFMYLRVFTVARLVPHAAQRFIDNLEAVYQGNFNQALLEDSSPAYQLLKIFKNVAFKHVFNHPEVEQLELQGYRVISGLLDIYSPLLAMPLADFSRLVQDDSHRDYPIETRLFHKLSTKHRLAYQEAVEGLQHLSQEQLAIREYYFRARLVQDYISGMTDLYAYDEYRRLMAAE
;
A
#
# COMPACT_ATOMS: atom_id res chain seq x y z
N MET A 1 -5.79 -9.72 -6.73
CA MET A 1 -5.16 -11.07 -6.76
C MET A 1 -6.16 -12.19 -7.00
N TYR A 2 -7.28 -12.25 -6.27
CA TYR A 2 -8.33 -13.24 -6.49
C TYR A 2 -9.00 -13.08 -7.87
N THR A 3 -9.64 -11.94 -8.10
CA THR A 3 -10.42 -11.68 -9.33
C THR A 3 -9.55 -11.52 -10.58
N LEU A 4 -8.54 -10.64 -10.53
CA LEU A 4 -7.74 -10.27 -11.71
C LEU A 4 -6.63 -11.27 -12.08
N LEU A 5 -5.96 -11.85 -11.09
CA LEU A 5 -4.79 -12.72 -11.31
C LEU A 5 -5.13 -14.21 -11.14
N LYS A 6 -6.30 -14.54 -10.58
CA LYS A 6 -6.80 -15.92 -10.38
C LYS A 6 -5.75 -16.86 -9.75
N LEU A 7 -4.96 -16.35 -8.80
CA LEU A 7 -3.82 -17.08 -8.24
C LEU A 7 -4.20 -18.29 -7.38
N ASN A 8 -5.47 -18.44 -6.99
CA ASN A 8 -5.98 -19.57 -6.20
C ASN A 8 -5.12 -19.90 -4.96
N LEU A 9 -4.72 -18.86 -4.22
CA LEU A 9 -3.91 -19.01 -3.01
C LEU A 9 -4.74 -19.59 -1.87
N THR A 10 -4.07 -20.14 -0.86
CA THR A 10 -4.74 -20.60 0.37
C THR A 10 -5.39 -19.42 1.10
N TYR A 11 -6.50 -19.68 1.82
CA TYR A 11 -7.17 -18.65 2.59
C TYR A 11 -6.23 -17.97 3.60
N ALA A 12 -5.37 -18.73 4.28
CA ALA A 12 -4.40 -18.16 5.21
C ALA A 12 -3.45 -17.16 4.52
N GLN A 13 -2.97 -17.47 3.31
CA GLN A 13 -2.10 -16.55 2.55
C GLN A 13 -2.83 -15.26 2.17
N VAL A 14 -4.11 -15.36 1.82
CA VAL A 14 -4.96 -14.18 1.51
C VAL A 14 -5.35 -13.41 2.76
N GLY A 15 -5.49 -14.07 3.92
CA GLY A 15 -5.68 -13.42 5.22
C GLY A 15 -4.50 -12.53 5.59
N CYS A 16 -3.26 -13.00 5.39
CA CYS A 16 -2.03 -12.26 5.72
C CYS A 16 -1.89 -10.90 5.02
N ILE A 17 -2.52 -10.73 3.85
CA ILE A 17 -2.44 -9.51 3.04
C ILE A 17 -3.64 -8.58 3.23
N LEU A 18 -4.69 -9.03 3.95
CA LEU A 18 -5.83 -8.20 4.31
C LEU A 18 -5.43 -7.34 5.53
N LYS A 19 -4.64 -6.29 5.26
CA LYS A 19 -4.06 -5.40 6.29
C LYS A 19 -5.13 -4.61 7.05
N TYR A 20 -6.15 -4.13 6.36
CA TYR A 20 -7.26 -3.40 6.97
C TYR A 20 -8.57 -4.11 6.70
N THR A 21 -9.58 -3.80 7.51
CA THR A 21 -10.84 -4.56 7.51
C THR A 21 -12.06 -3.70 7.24
N ARG A 22 -11.88 -2.38 7.04
CA ARG A 22 -12.97 -1.48 6.64
C ARG A 22 -13.38 -1.75 5.18
N PRO A 23 -14.67 -1.95 4.88
CA PRO A 23 -15.14 -1.93 3.50
C PRO A 23 -14.91 -0.56 2.84
N ALA A 24 -14.57 -0.53 1.56
CA ALA A 24 -14.32 0.74 0.85
C ALA A 24 -15.54 1.67 0.77
N TYR A 25 -16.75 1.10 0.84
CA TYR A 25 -18.02 1.83 0.83
C TYR A 25 -18.53 2.20 2.24
N TRP A 26 -17.77 1.89 3.30
CA TRP A 26 -18.17 2.21 4.67
C TRP A 26 -18.31 3.72 4.85
N ALA A 27 -19.49 4.17 5.27
CA ALA A 27 -19.82 5.58 5.45
C ALA A 27 -20.17 5.95 6.90
N ASP A 28 -20.38 4.96 7.76
CA ASP A 28 -20.73 5.17 9.17
C ASP A 28 -19.49 5.48 10.02
N ASP A 29 -19.73 5.91 11.26
CA ASP A 29 -18.67 6.11 12.24
C ASP A 29 -17.89 4.82 12.50
N ILE A 30 -16.57 4.94 12.56
CA ILE A 30 -15.70 3.80 12.82
C ILE A 30 -15.80 3.42 14.30
N PRO A 31 -16.14 2.16 14.65
CA PRO A 31 -16.20 1.72 16.04
C PRO A 31 -14.86 1.94 16.75
N ALA A 32 -14.89 2.50 17.96
CA ALA A 32 -13.68 2.72 18.75
C ALA A 32 -12.90 1.43 19.03
N SER A 33 -13.59 0.28 19.07
CA SER A 33 -13.00 -1.06 19.22
C SER A 33 -12.17 -1.52 18.02
N HIS A 34 -12.37 -0.94 16.83
CA HIS A 34 -11.72 -1.34 15.58
C HIS A 34 -11.11 -0.16 14.82
N SER A 35 -10.96 1.00 15.47
CA SER A 35 -10.48 2.24 14.85
C SER A 35 -9.13 2.11 14.12
N TYR A 36 -8.23 1.29 14.65
CA TYR A 36 -6.94 0.97 14.02
C TYR A 36 -7.11 -0.02 12.86
N LEU A 37 -7.88 -1.08 13.06
CA LEU A 37 -8.12 -2.13 12.06
C LEU A 37 -8.89 -1.60 10.83
N MET A 38 -9.76 -0.61 11.07
CA MET A 38 -10.58 0.08 10.08
C MET A 38 -9.98 1.43 9.63
N LYS A 39 -8.71 1.71 9.94
CA LYS A 39 -8.03 2.98 9.61
C LYS A 39 -8.07 3.32 8.12
N LYS A 40 -7.97 2.30 7.25
CA LYS A 40 -8.05 2.44 5.78
C LYS A 40 -8.99 1.38 5.20
N PRO A 41 -9.49 1.57 3.96
CA PRO A 41 -10.21 0.52 3.25
C PRO A 41 -9.33 -0.73 3.06
N GLY A 42 -9.89 -1.90 3.35
CA GLY A 42 -9.23 -3.20 3.17
C GLY A 42 -9.66 -3.95 1.92
N PHE A 43 -10.91 -3.74 1.49
CA PHE A 43 -11.51 -4.44 0.36
C PHE A 43 -12.62 -3.61 -0.28
N TYR A 44 -12.90 -3.87 -1.56
CA TYR A 44 -13.97 -3.21 -2.31
C TYR A 44 -15.27 -4.01 -2.25
N LEU A 45 -16.37 -3.39 -2.66
CA LEU A 45 -17.67 -4.05 -2.82
C LEU A 45 -17.61 -5.28 -3.75
N ALA A 46 -16.71 -5.24 -4.75
CA ALA A 46 -16.49 -6.35 -5.69
C ALA A 46 -15.97 -7.61 -4.99
N GLU A 47 -15.21 -7.44 -3.89
CA GLU A 47 -14.60 -8.53 -3.13
C GLU A 47 -15.40 -8.92 -1.88
N GLU A 48 -16.50 -8.24 -1.55
CA GLU A 48 -17.29 -8.46 -0.33
C GLU A 48 -17.65 -9.94 -0.13
N ALA A 49 -18.26 -10.58 -1.13
CA ALA A 49 -18.65 -11.98 -1.06
C ALA A 49 -17.45 -12.94 -0.88
N PHE A 50 -16.29 -12.58 -1.42
CA PHE A 50 -15.06 -13.34 -1.21
C PHE A 50 -14.50 -13.13 0.20
N VAL A 51 -14.50 -11.91 0.71
CA VAL A 51 -14.07 -11.59 2.08
C VAL A 51 -14.98 -12.27 3.11
N ASP A 52 -16.29 -12.36 2.87
CA ASP A 52 -17.23 -13.12 3.71
C ASP A 52 -16.91 -14.61 3.74
N ARG A 53 -16.47 -15.17 2.60
CA ARG A 53 -16.01 -16.56 2.55
C ARG A 53 -14.69 -16.72 3.28
N LEU A 54 -13.72 -15.84 3.03
CA LEU A 54 -12.43 -15.81 3.71
C LEU A 54 -12.60 -15.77 5.24
N ARG A 55 -13.47 -14.89 5.74
CA ARG A 55 -13.77 -14.78 7.17
C ARG A 55 -14.31 -16.08 7.75
N ARG A 56 -15.26 -16.72 7.07
CA ARG A 56 -15.82 -18.01 7.50
C ARG A 56 -14.76 -19.12 7.55
N GLU A 57 -13.95 -19.22 6.50
CA GLU A 57 -12.92 -20.26 6.38
C GLU A 57 -11.78 -20.08 7.38
N LEU A 58 -11.54 -18.85 7.82
CA LEU A 58 -10.53 -18.50 8.82
C LEU A 58 -11.10 -18.29 10.23
N ASN A 59 -12.40 -18.48 10.43
CA ASN A 59 -13.13 -18.20 11.69
C ASN A 59 -12.87 -16.79 12.25
N MET A 60 -12.86 -15.78 11.38
CA MET A 60 -12.67 -14.38 11.74
C MET A 60 -14.02 -13.70 11.97
N GLY A 61 -14.11 -12.85 12.99
CA GLY A 61 -15.27 -12.01 13.24
C GLY A 61 -15.42 -10.85 12.25
N GLU A 62 -16.40 -10.00 12.52
CA GLU A 62 -16.67 -8.82 11.70
C GLU A 62 -15.66 -7.71 12.00
N PHE A 63 -14.95 -7.29 10.95
CA PHE A 63 -13.82 -6.34 11.00
C PHE A 63 -12.55 -6.83 11.71
N ASP A 64 -12.50 -8.10 12.11
CA ASP A 64 -11.30 -8.71 12.68
C ASP A 64 -10.23 -8.96 11.62
N ARG A 65 -8.96 -8.86 12.05
CA ARG A 65 -7.78 -9.04 11.20
C ARG A 65 -7.18 -10.43 11.40
N PHE A 66 -6.64 -11.02 10.32
CA PHE A 66 -5.96 -12.32 10.41
C PHE A 66 -4.68 -12.22 11.28
N PRO A 67 -4.40 -13.17 12.19
CA PRO A 67 -3.34 -13.02 13.20
C PRO A 67 -1.93 -12.81 12.62
N LEU A 68 -1.59 -13.47 11.51
CA LEU A 68 -0.25 -13.34 10.91
C LEU A 68 -0.04 -12.00 10.18
N THR A 69 -1.10 -11.26 9.92
CA THR A 69 -1.03 -9.91 9.34
C THR A 69 -0.30 -8.93 10.27
N TYR A 70 -0.39 -9.12 11.60
CA TYR A 70 0.35 -8.29 12.58
C TYR A 70 1.87 -8.49 12.46
N ILE A 71 2.33 -9.70 12.15
CA ILE A 71 3.75 -9.99 11.93
C ILE A 71 4.22 -9.33 10.63
N MET A 72 3.41 -9.45 9.56
CA MET A 72 3.70 -8.80 8.28
C MET A 72 3.79 -7.27 8.44
N GLU A 73 2.84 -6.66 9.14
CA GLU A 73 2.84 -5.22 9.40
C GLU A 73 4.03 -4.76 10.25
N ALA A 74 4.45 -5.54 11.26
CA ALA A 74 5.65 -5.21 12.03
C ALA A 74 6.93 -5.31 11.19
N ALA A 75 7.02 -6.29 10.29
CA ALA A 75 8.16 -6.42 9.38
C ALA A 75 8.23 -5.26 8.36
N ASP A 76 7.07 -4.84 7.84
CA ASP A 76 6.87 -3.65 6.99
C ASP A 76 7.39 -2.40 7.71
N ASP A 77 6.92 -2.12 8.92
CA ASP A 77 7.33 -0.96 9.72
C ASP A 77 8.84 -0.92 10.02
N ILE A 78 9.46 -2.06 10.34
CA ILE A 78 10.90 -2.12 10.65
C ILE A 78 11.75 -1.88 9.39
N SER A 79 11.33 -2.43 8.25
CA SER A 79 12.16 -2.45 7.04
C SER A 79 12.16 -1.10 6.33
N TYR A 80 10.98 -0.51 6.11
CA TYR A 80 10.84 0.73 5.34
C TYR A 80 11.50 1.93 6.04
N CYS A 81 11.38 2.03 7.36
CA CYS A 81 11.92 3.18 8.09
C CYS A 81 13.44 3.34 7.96
N VAL A 82 14.19 2.25 7.81
CA VAL A 82 15.65 2.31 7.60
C VAL A 82 15.98 2.51 6.13
N ALA A 83 15.26 1.84 5.23
CA ALA A 83 15.47 1.93 3.79
C ALA A 83 15.25 3.36 3.26
N ASP A 84 14.18 4.04 3.69
CA ASP A 84 13.90 5.43 3.25
C ASP A 84 15.02 6.41 3.64
N LEU A 85 15.68 6.18 4.78
CA LEU A 85 16.81 7.00 5.23
C LEU A 85 18.10 6.67 4.48
N GLU A 86 18.31 5.40 4.12
CA GLU A 86 19.42 4.92 3.30
C GLU A 86 19.37 5.50 1.89
N ASP A 87 18.20 5.37 1.25
CA ASP A 87 17.93 5.93 -0.07
C ASP A 87 18.10 7.46 -0.11
N ALA A 88 17.75 8.16 0.98
CA ALA A 88 17.93 9.59 1.07
C ALA A 88 19.41 10.02 1.10
N VAL A 89 20.26 9.25 1.79
CA VAL A 89 21.71 9.47 1.78
C VAL A 89 22.28 9.15 0.40
N GLU A 90 21.88 8.03 -0.21
CA GLU A 90 22.33 7.64 -1.56
C GLU A 90 21.95 8.69 -2.62
N LYS A 91 20.76 9.31 -2.48
CA LYS A 91 20.30 10.42 -3.34
C LYS A 91 20.95 11.77 -3.00
N ASN A 92 21.91 11.82 -2.08
CA ASN A 92 22.60 13.03 -1.64
C ASN A 92 21.66 14.12 -1.07
N ILE A 93 20.51 13.73 -0.50
CA ILE A 93 19.60 14.67 0.19
C ILE A 93 20.30 15.22 1.44
N PHE A 94 21.05 14.37 2.14
CA PHE A 94 21.93 14.73 3.25
C PHE A 94 23.01 13.66 3.45
N THR A 95 24.11 14.01 4.13
CA THR A 95 25.17 13.04 4.49
C THR A 95 24.78 12.22 5.73
N VAL A 96 25.52 11.14 6.00
CA VAL A 96 25.35 10.32 7.22
C VAL A 96 25.56 11.15 8.50
N GLU A 97 26.49 12.09 8.51
CA GLU A 97 26.70 12.99 9.64
C GLU A 97 25.48 13.88 9.89
N GLN A 98 24.89 14.43 8.83
CA GLN A 98 23.67 15.23 8.93
C GLN A 98 22.49 14.38 9.41
N LEU A 99 22.31 13.18 8.86
CA LEU A 99 21.31 12.21 9.30
C LEU A 99 21.45 11.90 10.80
N TYR A 100 22.66 11.63 11.27
CA TYR A 100 22.92 11.37 12.68
C TYR A 100 22.50 12.55 13.57
N LEU A 101 22.77 13.79 13.13
CA LEU A 101 22.34 14.99 13.85
C LEU A 101 20.81 15.13 13.87
N HIS A 102 20.14 14.92 12.74
CA HIS A 102 18.68 14.96 12.66
C HIS A 102 18.02 13.93 13.58
N LEU A 103 18.54 12.69 13.56
CA LEU A 103 18.06 11.62 14.43
C LEU A 103 18.29 11.95 15.92
N THR A 104 19.44 12.53 16.27
CA THR A 104 19.74 12.94 17.64
C THR A 104 18.78 14.05 18.10
N GLN A 105 18.49 15.01 17.23
CA GLN A 105 17.55 16.10 17.51
C GLN A 105 16.12 15.59 17.73
N GLU A 106 15.63 14.67 16.88
CA GLU A 106 14.31 14.07 17.05
C GLU A 106 14.22 13.15 18.29
N TRP A 107 15.32 12.49 18.68
CA TRP A 107 15.36 11.68 19.89
C TRP A 107 15.34 12.52 21.16
N GLY A 108 16.04 13.66 21.15
CA GLY A 108 16.21 14.52 22.32
C GLY A 108 17.43 14.11 23.15
N VAL A 109 17.27 14.00 24.47
CA VAL A 109 18.37 13.69 25.38
C VAL A 109 18.76 12.22 25.27
N VAL A 110 19.94 11.96 24.70
CA VAL A 110 20.52 10.61 24.63
C VAL A 110 21.15 10.26 25.97
N THR A 111 20.75 9.13 26.56
CA THR A 111 21.35 8.61 27.80
C THR A 111 22.16 7.33 27.52
N PRO A 112 23.31 7.13 28.19
CA PRO A 112 24.11 5.93 27.99
C PRO A 112 23.30 4.64 28.21
N GLY A 113 23.30 3.77 27.20
CA GLY A 113 22.55 2.51 27.24
C GLY A 113 21.05 2.63 26.94
N ASP A 114 20.53 3.80 26.57
CA ASP A 114 19.19 3.89 25.98
C ASP A 114 19.13 3.22 24.59
N LEU A 115 17.94 3.19 23.99
CA LEU A 115 17.77 2.50 22.73
C LEU A 115 18.53 3.19 21.59
N PHE A 116 18.57 4.53 21.56
CA PHE A 116 19.31 5.29 20.56
C PHE A 116 20.82 5.05 20.66
N ASP A 117 21.36 5.05 21.87
CA ASP A 117 22.77 4.76 22.11
C ASP A 117 23.14 3.35 21.65
N LYS A 118 22.27 2.37 21.90
CA LYS A 118 22.43 0.96 21.49
C LYS A 118 22.24 0.72 20.00
N THR A 119 21.55 1.61 19.28
CA THR A 119 21.27 1.47 17.85
C THR A 119 22.01 2.54 17.04
N VAL A 120 21.44 3.72 16.90
CA VAL A 120 21.92 4.82 16.05
C VAL A 120 23.33 5.27 16.42
N ALA A 121 23.59 5.59 17.69
CA ALA A 121 24.91 6.06 18.11
C ALA A 121 25.97 4.96 18.03
N SER A 122 25.59 3.71 18.35
CA SER A 122 26.48 2.56 18.18
C SER A 122 26.82 2.29 16.72
N ALA A 123 25.87 2.44 15.80
CA ALA A 123 26.12 2.33 14.36
C ALA A 123 27.09 3.42 13.89
N PHE A 124 26.86 4.67 14.31
CA PHE A 124 27.71 5.80 13.97
C PHE A 124 29.14 5.66 14.50
N ARG A 125 29.33 5.21 15.76
CA ARG A 125 30.66 4.96 16.35
C ARG A 125 31.44 3.85 15.66
N LYS A 126 30.75 2.92 14.98
CA LYS A 126 31.38 1.80 14.27
C LYS A 126 31.81 2.12 12.84
N ILE A 127 31.54 3.33 12.35
CA ILE A 127 32.06 3.79 11.05
C ILE A 127 33.59 3.85 11.13
N ASP A 128 34.27 2.98 10.38
CA ASP A 128 35.71 3.05 10.22
C ASP A 128 36.09 4.07 9.14
N ARG A 129 36.77 5.14 9.57
CA ARG A 129 37.27 6.21 8.69
C ARG A 129 38.67 5.91 8.13
N GLY A 130 39.24 4.74 8.45
CA GLY A 130 40.66 4.40 8.27
C GLY A 130 40.99 3.39 7.16
N GLY A 131 40.25 3.33 6.05
CA GLY A 131 40.65 2.58 4.84
C GLY A 131 39.93 1.24 4.59
N ALA A 132 38.72 1.06 5.13
CA ALA A 132 37.90 -0.10 4.84
C ALA A 132 37.48 -0.19 3.35
N ARG A 133 37.22 -1.42 2.88
CA ARG A 133 36.71 -1.72 1.52
C ARG A 133 35.31 -1.15 1.21
N ARG A 134 34.59 -0.61 2.20
CA ARG A 134 33.20 -0.12 2.11
C ARG A 134 33.13 1.35 2.51
N SER A 135 32.20 2.10 1.90
CA SER A 135 31.98 3.51 2.24
C SER A 135 31.54 3.65 3.70
N ALA A 136 31.70 4.85 4.27
CA ALA A 136 31.21 5.16 5.61
C ALA A 136 29.69 4.98 5.72
N GLU A 137 28.98 5.25 4.63
CA GLU A 137 27.53 5.15 4.48
C GLU A 137 27.08 3.69 4.54
N ASP A 138 27.70 2.82 3.75
CA ASP A 138 27.44 1.38 3.76
C ASP A 138 27.62 0.79 5.15
N GLN A 139 28.68 1.20 5.86
CA GLN A 139 28.97 0.71 7.20
C GLN A 139 27.91 1.19 8.21
N PHE A 140 27.53 2.47 8.15
CA PHE A 140 26.51 3.04 9.02
C PHE A 140 25.18 2.30 8.86
N PHE A 141 24.65 2.18 7.64
CA PHE A 141 23.35 1.55 7.40
C PHE A 141 23.38 0.04 7.66
N MET A 142 24.48 -0.65 7.36
CA MET A 142 24.65 -2.05 7.75
C MET A 142 24.52 -2.23 9.27
N TYR A 143 25.25 -1.43 10.07
CA TYR A 143 25.17 -1.54 11.53
C TYR A 143 23.83 -1.05 12.08
N LEU A 144 23.28 0.04 11.54
CA LEU A 144 21.98 0.57 11.94
C LEU A 144 20.89 -0.48 11.75
N ARG A 145 20.88 -1.15 10.60
CA ARG A 145 19.93 -2.24 10.29
C ARG A 145 20.10 -3.40 11.27
N VAL A 146 21.32 -3.88 11.48
CA VAL A 146 21.60 -4.98 12.42
C VAL A 146 21.13 -4.64 13.83
N PHE A 147 21.47 -3.46 14.35
CA PHE A 147 21.12 -3.08 15.71
C PHE A 147 19.63 -2.80 15.88
N THR A 148 18.99 -2.20 14.88
CA THR A 148 17.55 -1.95 14.88
C THR A 148 16.79 -3.28 14.88
N VAL A 149 17.10 -4.20 13.97
CA VAL A 149 16.47 -5.53 13.89
C VAL A 149 16.68 -6.32 15.19
N ALA A 150 17.90 -6.32 15.74
CA ALA A 150 18.22 -7.03 16.98
C ALA A 150 17.45 -6.52 18.21
N ARG A 151 16.82 -5.33 18.13
CA ARG A 151 16.01 -4.76 19.22
C ARG A 151 14.52 -4.80 18.93
N LEU A 152 14.10 -4.43 17.71
CA LEU A 152 12.69 -4.31 17.36
C LEU A 152 12.03 -5.66 17.10
N VAL A 153 12.73 -6.63 16.49
CA VAL A 153 12.13 -7.95 16.22
C VAL A 153 11.81 -8.71 17.50
N PRO A 154 12.71 -8.83 18.49
CA PRO A 154 12.36 -9.46 19.77
C PRO A 154 11.22 -8.73 20.50
N HIS A 155 11.18 -7.41 20.42
CA HIS A 155 10.10 -6.62 21.03
C HIS A 155 8.75 -6.89 20.35
N ALA A 156 8.68 -6.87 19.02
CA ALA A 156 7.46 -7.20 18.27
C ALA A 156 7.00 -8.65 18.54
N ALA A 157 7.94 -9.60 18.59
CA ALA A 157 7.65 -11.00 18.93
C ALA A 157 7.08 -11.12 20.35
N GLN A 158 7.66 -10.44 21.32
CA GLN A 158 7.15 -10.44 22.69
C GLN A 158 5.76 -9.81 22.77
N ARG A 159 5.55 -8.66 22.11
CA ARG A 159 4.24 -8.00 22.01
C ARG A 159 3.17 -8.90 21.39
N PHE A 160 3.52 -9.66 20.36
CA PHE A 160 2.64 -10.64 19.74
C PHE A 160 2.24 -11.74 20.73
N ILE A 161 3.21 -12.28 21.48
CA ILE A 161 2.98 -13.34 22.48
C ILE A 161 2.16 -12.81 23.67
N ASP A 162 2.51 -11.64 24.19
CA ASP A 162 1.83 -11.02 25.34
C ASP A 162 0.36 -10.70 25.05
N ASN A 163 0.02 -10.47 23.77
CA ASN A 163 -1.33 -10.13 23.32
C ASN A 163 -1.94 -11.25 22.45
N LEU A 164 -1.44 -12.49 22.58
CA LEU A 164 -1.77 -13.59 21.68
C LEU A 164 -3.28 -13.84 21.58
N GLU A 165 -4.02 -13.71 22.68
CA GLU A 165 -5.47 -13.90 22.68
C GLU A 165 -6.19 -12.89 21.78
N ALA A 166 -5.97 -11.60 21.98
CA ALA A 166 -6.57 -10.54 21.16
C ALA A 166 -6.09 -10.60 19.70
N VAL A 167 -4.81 -10.92 19.49
CA VAL A 167 -4.24 -11.09 18.15
C VAL A 167 -4.86 -12.29 17.43
N TYR A 168 -5.09 -13.41 18.14
CA TYR A 168 -5.71 -14.61 17.59
C TYR A 168 -7.18 -14.41 17.27
N GLN A 169 -7.93 -13.72 18.14
CA GLN A 169 -9.32 -13.32 17.87
C GLN A 169 -9.41 -12.28 16.75
N GLY A 170 -8.32 -11.57 16.45
CA GLY A 170 -8.23 -10.59 15.38
C GLY A 170 -8.68 -9.18 15.76
N ASN A 171 -9.03 -8.95 17.03
CA ASN A 171 -9.56 -7.69 17.57
C ASN A 171 -8.51 -6.83 18.28
N PHE A 172 -7.21 -7.15 18.13
CA PHE A 172 -6.11 -6.36 18.67
C PHE A 172 -5.99 -5.01 17.95
N ASN A 173 -6.65 -3.99 18.48
CA ASN A 173 -6.85 -2.69 17.83
C ASN A 173 -5.62 -1.73 17.91
N GLN A 174 -4.41 -2.24 17.68
CA GLN A 174 -3.16 -1.47 17.64
C GLN A 174 -2.07 -2.24 16.86
N ALA A 175 -1.02 -1.55 16.41
CA ALA A 175 0.15 -2.21 15.83
C ALA A 175 0.99 -2.91 16.91
N LEU A 176 1.79 -3.91 16.52
CA LEU A 176 2.77 -4.52 17.43
C LEU A 176 3.83 -3.51 17.90
N LEU A 177 4.11 -2.51 17.06
CA LEU A 177 5.17 -1.50 17.24
C LEU A 177 4.62 -0.08 17.50
N GLU A 178 3.35 0.07 17.87
CA GLU A 178 2.72 1.36 18.23
C GLU A 178 2.33 1.40 19.72
N ASP A 179 3.28 1.09 20.60
CA ASP A 179 3.08 1.14 22.05
C ASP A 179 3.83 2.32 22.69
N SER A 180 3.82 2.43 24.02
CA SER A 180 4.57 3.47 24.73
C SER A 180 6.03 3.10 24.98
N SER A 181 6.60 2.15 24.24
CA SER A 181 7.95 1.67 24.48
C SER A 181 9.02 2.53 23.77
N PRO A 182 10.29 2.42 24.20
CA PRO A 182 11.41 2.98 23.46
C PRO A 182 11.51 2.46 22.01
N ALA A 183 11.02 1.24 21.74
CA ALA A 183 11.02 0.66 20.40
C ALA A 183 10.12 1.45 19.44
N TYR A 184 8.92 1.83 19.89
CA TYR A 184 8.06 2.74 19.14
C TYR A 184 8.71 4.12 18.95
N GLN A 185 9.33 4.67 20.01
CA GLN A 185 10.04 5.96 19.90
C GLN A 185 11.12 5.92 18.82
N LEU A 186 11.89 4.82 18.72
CA LEU A 186 12.93 4.67 17.70
C LEU A 186 12.35 4.68 16.28
N LEU A 187 11.27 3.93 16.04
CA LEU A 187 10.60 3.97 14.73
C LEU A 187 10.02 5.35 14.43
N LYS A 188 9.44 6.00 15.45
CA LYS A 188 8.86 7.33 15.32
C LYS A 188 9.91 8.36 14.91
N ILE A 189 11.13 8.33 15.47
CA ILE A 189 12.17 9.26 15.03
C ILE A 189 12.61 9.00 13.59
N PHE A 190 12.69 7.72 13.15
CA PHE A 190 13.01 7.40 11.75
C PHE A 190 11.94 7.96 10.81
N LYS A 191 10.66 7.69 11.11
CA LYS A 191 9.52 8.21 10.34
C LYS A 191 9.49 9.74 10.32
N ASN A 192 9.78 10.39 11.45
CA ASN A 192 9.81 11.85 11.54
C ASN A 192 10.94 12.47 10.72
N VAL A 193 12.15 11.91 10.77
CA VAL A 193 13.27 12.40 9.97
C VAL A 193 13.00 12.19 8.48
N ALA A 194 12.51 11.02 8.09
CA ALA A 194 12.10 10.74 6.72
C ALA A 194 11.04 11.74 6.24
N PHE A 195 10.00 11.98 7.05
CA PHE A 195 8.97 12.96 6.72
C PHE A 195 9.53 14.39 6.58
N LYS A 196 10.32 14.86 7.54
CA LYS A 196 10.82 16.23 7.56
C LYS A 196 11.85 16.52 6.46
N HIS A 197 12.70 15.56 6.14
CA HIS A 197 13.90 15.80 5.33
C HIS A 197 13.95 15.02 4.02
N VAL A 198 13.16 13.96 3.85
CA VAL A 198 13.17 13.11 2.65
C VAL A 198 11.91 13.36 1.81
N PHE A 199 10.73 13.20 2.39
CA PHE A 199 9.46 13.31 1.65
C PHE A 199 9.14 14.75 1.22
N ASN A 200 9.59 15.76 1.99
CA ASN A 200 9.45 17.18 1.62
C ASN A 200 10.62 17.70 0.76
N HIS A 201 11.42 16.81 0.16
CA HIS A 201 12.48 17.26 -0.74
C HIS A 201 11.87 17.69 -2.09
N PRO A 202 12.26 18.83 -2.70
CA PRO A 202 11.63 19.35 -3.90
C PRO A 202 11.56 18.37 -5.08
N GLU A 203 12.57 17.51 -5.24
CA GLU A 203 12.56 16.47 -6.29
C GLU A 203 11.50 15.39 -6.04
N VAL A 204 11.26 15.02 -4.77
CA VAL A 204 10.22 14.05 -4.40
C VAL A 204 8.84 14.67 -4.63
N GLU A 205 8.63 15.90 -4.16
CA GLU A 205 7.37 16.64 -4.39
C GLU A 205 7.08 16.83 -5.89
N GLN A 206 8.11 17.13 -6.69
CA GLN A 206 7.96 17.26 -8.14
C GLN A 206 7.51 15.95 -8.78
N LEU A 207 8.08 14.81 -8.38
CA LEU A 207 7.68 13.49 -8.87
C LEU A 207 6.24 13.14 -8.44
N GLU A 208 5.84 13.48 -7.22
CA GLU A 208 4.46 13.29 -6.74
C GLU A 208 3.45 14.12 -7.56
N LEU A 209 3.77 15.39 -7.83
CA LEU A 209 2.93 16.27 -8.67
C LEU A 209 2.82 15.75 -10.10
N GLN A 210 3.93 15.26 -10.66
CA GLN A 210 3.93 14.63 -11.99
C GLN A 210 3.07 13.36 -12.00
N GLY A 211 3.25 12.47 -11.03
CA GLY A 211 2.44 11.26 -10.88
C GLY A 211 0.96 11.57 -10.77
N TYR A 212 0.59 12.55 -9.93
CA TYR A 212 -0.80 13.01 -9.81
C TYR A 212 -1.38 13.48 -11.15
N ARG A 213 -0.63 14.31 -11.90
CA ARG A 213 -1.08 14.80 -13.20
C ARG A 213 -1.22 13.69 -14.24
N VAL A 214 -0.28 12.75 -14.27
CA VAL A 214 -0.29 11.58 -15.17
C VAL A 214 -1.53 10.73 -14.91
N ILE A 215 -1.77 10.33 -13.67
CA ILE A 215 -2.91 9.48 -13.32
C ILE A 215 -4.24 10.20 -13.55
N SER A 216 -4.34 11.48 -13.18
CA SER A 216 -5.54 12.29 -13.45
C SER A 216 -5.83 12.39 -14.95
N GLY A 217 -4.79 12.68 -15.74
CA GLY A 217 -4.92 12.79 -17.18
C GLY A 217 -5.29 11.48 -17.87
N LEU A 218 -4.75 10.34 -17.40
CA LEU A 218 -5.18 9.03 -17.87
C LEU A 218 -6.66 8.77 -17.56
N LEU A 219 -7.12 9.07 -16.35
CA LEU A 219 -8.54 8.94 -15.99
C LEU A 219 -9.43 9.80 -16.90
N ASP A 220 -9.02 11.03 -17.19
CA ASP A 220 -9.73 11.91 -18.14
C ASP A 220 -9.77 11.31 -19.55
N ILE A 221 -8.66 10.75 -20.04
CA ILE A 221 -8.57 10.11 -21.37
C ILE A 221 -9.51 8.90 -21.48
N TYR A 222 -9.64 8.10 -20.42
CA TYR A 222 -10.52 6.92 -20.40
C TYR A 222 -11.97 7.24 -20.00
N SER A 223 -12.27 8.47 -19.57
CA SER A 223 -13.62 8.91 -19.17
C SER A 223 -14.73 8.69 -20.23
N PRO A 224 -14.47 8.74 -21.56
CA PRO A 224 -15.51 8.45 -22.57
C PRO A 224 -16.12 7.04 -22.41
N LEU A 225 -15.35 6.04 -21.96
CA LEU A 225 -15.87 4.70 -21.69
C LEU A 225 -16.92 4.71 -20.56
N LEU A 226 -16.70 5.55 -19.54
CA LEU A 226 -17.64 5.71 -18.44
C LEU A 226 -18.88 6.50 -18.89
N ALA A 227 -18.74 7.44 -19.82
CA ALA A 227 -19.85 8.24 -20.34
C ALA A 227 -20.79 7.47 -21.28
N MET A 228 -20.40 6.30 -21.79
CA MET A 228 -21.24 5.50 -22.69
C MET A 228 -22.56 5.05 -22.01
N PRO A 229 -23.71 5.10 -22.71
CA PRO A 229 -24.92 4.45 -22.23
C PRO A 229 -24.70 2.94 -22.03
N LEU A 230 -25.41 2.34 -21.06
CA LEU A 230 -25.31 0.90 -20.76
C LEU A 230 -25.47 0.02 -22.02
N ALA A 231 -26.46 0.32 -22.86
CA ALA A 231 -26.74 -0.47 -24.06
C ALA A 231 -25.58 -0.44 -25.07
N ASP A 232 -24.98 0.73 -25.28
CA ASP A 232 -23.89 0.90 -26.23
C ASP A 232 -22.58 0.33 -25.71
N PHE A 233 -22.29 0.48 -24.41
CA PHE A 233 -21.13 -0.16 -23.79
C PHE A 233 -21.27 -1.69 -23.80
N SER A 234 -22.46 -2.23 -23.54
CA SER A 234 -22.73 -3.67 -23.63
C SER A 234 -22.50 -4.19 -25.05
N ARG A 235 -22.97 -3.45 -26.07
CA ARG A 235 -22.72 -3.79 -27.48
C ARG A 235 -21.22 -3.75 -27.80
N LEU A 236 -20.50 -2.72 -27.36
CA LEU A 236 -19.05 -2.64 -27.53
C LEU A 236 -18.33 -3.85 -26.92
N VAL A 237 -18.72 -4.27 -25.72
CA VAL A 237 -18.14 -5.43 -25.03
C VAL A 237 -18.45 -6.74 -25.77
N GLN A 238 -19.66 -6.87 -26.32
CA GLN A 238 -20.11 -8.08 -27.03
C GLN A 238 -19.48 -8.22 -28.41
N ASP A 239 -19.48 -7.13 -29.19
CA ASP A 239 -19.07 -7.13 -30.59
C ASP A 239 -17.59 -6.74 -30.78
N ASP A 240 -16.89 -6.42 -29.69
CA ASP A 240 -15.52 -5.87 -29.63
C ASP A 240 -15.31 -4.64 -30.55
N SER A 241 -16.42 -3.98 -30.94
CA SER A 241 -16.45 -2.83 -31.83
C SER A 241 -17.78 -2.09 -31.71
N HIS A 242 -17.76 -0.77 -31.93
CA HIS A 242 -18.98 0.02 -32.02
C HIS A 242 -18.85 1.13 -33.06
N ARG A 243 -19.69 1.09 -34.10
CA ARG A 243 -19.59 2.00 -35.25
C ARG A 243 -19.72 3.47 -34.87
N ASP A 244 -20.66 3.79 -33.98
CA ASP A 244 -20.92 5.17 -33.56
C ASP A 244 -19.94 5.68 -32.48
N TYR A 245 -19.13 4.78 -31.91
CA TYR A 245 -18.18 5.08 -30.83
C TYR A 245 -16.76 4.60 -31.21
N PRO A 246 -16.16 5.18 -32.27
CA PRO A 246 -14.86 4.72 -32.79
C PRO A 246 -13.68 5.06 -31.88
N ILE A 247 -13.79 6.08 -31.00
CA ILE A 247 -12.73 6.45 -30.06
C ILE A 247 -12.76 5.53 -28.86
N GLU A 248 -13.94 5.33 -28.28
CA GLU A 248 -14.23 4.42 -27.18
C GLU A 248 -13.86 3.00 -27.55
N THR A 249 -14.14 2.56 -28.78
CA THR A 249 -13.70 1.25 -29.29
C THR A 249 -12.18 1.09 -29.16
N ARG A 250 -11.39 2.09 -29.59
CA ARG A 250 -9.92 2.06 -29.51
C ARG A 250 -9.42 2.13 -28.06
N LEU A 251 -10.06 2.93 -27.22
CA LEU A 251 -9.76 3.00 -25.78
C LEU A 251 -10.06 1.67 -25.08
N PHE A 252 -11.18 1.03 -25.41
CA PHE A 252 -11.53 -0.29 -24.88
C PHE A 252 -10.51 -1.35 -25.25
N HIS A 253 -9.97 -1.32 -26.47
CA HIS A 253 -8.90 -2.23 -26.91
C HIS A 253 -7.56 -2.01 -26.19
N LYS A 254 -7.31 -0.82 -25.64
CA LYS A 254 -6.12 -0.55 -24.80
C LYS A 254 -6.20 -1.25 -23.44
N LEU A 255 -7.41 -1.46 -22.92
CA LEU A 255 -7.60 -2.14 -21.65
C LEU A 255 -7.11 -3.59 -21.74
N SER A 256 -6.27 -4.00 -20.77
CA SER A 256 -5.71 -5.36 -20.81
C SER A 256 -6.80 -6.42 -20.77
N THR A 257 -6.62 -7.49 -21.55
CA THR A 257 -7.59 -8.59 -21.67
C THR A 257 -8.02 -9.17 -20.33
N LYS A 258 -7.10 -9.31 -19.37
CA LYS A 258 -7.44 -9.81 -18.01
C LYS A 258 -8.47 -8.95 -17.27
N HIS A 259 -8.43 -7.63 -17.47
CA HIS A 259 -9.38 -6.71 -16.83
C HIS A 259 -10.74 -6.76 -17.55
N ARG A 260 -10.73 -6.80 -18.88
CA ARG A 260 -11.96 -6.97 -19.68
C ARG A 260 -12.69 -8.28 -19.34
N LEU A 261 -11.96 -9.37 -19.19
CA LEU A 261 -12.52 -10.67 -18.75
C LEU A 261 -13.11 -10.59 -17.34
N ALA A 262 -12.42 -9.96 -16.39
CA ALA A 262 -12.94 -9.80 -15.03
C ALA A 262 -14.24 -8.97 -15.00
N TYR A 263 -14.33 -7.93 -15.82
CA TYR A 263 -15.56 -7.15 -16.01
C TYR A 263 -16.70 -8.02 -16.58
N GLN A 264 -16.44 -8.78 -17.65
CA GLN A 264 -17.45 -9.64 -18.28
C GLN A 264 -17.99 -10.68 -17.30
N GLU A 265 -17.12 -11.41 -16.61
CA GLU A 265 -17.50 -12.40 -15.60
C GLU A 265 -18.34 -11.79 -14.47
N ALA A 266 -17.97 -10.59 -14.01
CA ALA A 266 -18.71 -9.89 -12.96
C ALA A 266 -20.12 -9.50 -13.44
N VAL A 267 -20.26 -8.99 -14.66
CA VAL A 267 -21.55 -8.53 -15.22
C VAL A 267 -22.46 -9.70 -15.63
N GLU A 268 -21.90 -10.81 -16.11
CA GLU A 268 -22.65 -12.06 -16.35
C GLU A 268 -23.31 -12.58 -15.07
N GLY A 269 -22.67 -12.39 -13.91
CA GLY A 269 -23.23 -12.73 -12.60
C GLY A 269 -24.47 -11.90 -12.20
N LEU A 270 -24.77 -10.80 -12.89
CA LEU A 270 -25.82 -9.83 -12.52
C LEU A 270 -27.16 -10.03 -13.22
N GLN A 271 -27.29 -11.03 -14.12
CA GLN A 271 -28.50 -11.22 -14.95
C GLN A 271 -29.79 -11.46 -14.16
N HIS A 272 -29.68 -11.80 -12.87
CA HIS A 272 -30.80 -12.00 -11.96
C HIS A 272 -31.37 -10.69 -11.37
N LEU A 273 -30.70 -9.56 -11.56
CA LEU A 273 -31.10 -8.27 -11.01
C LEU A 273 -32.15 -7.57 -11.89
N SER A 274 -32.90 -6.64 -11.28
CA SER A 274 -33.76 -5.73 -12.05
C SER A 274 -32.94 -4.81 -12.96
N GLN A 275 -33.56 -4.24 -13.99
CA GLN A 275 -32.87 -3.38 -14.97
C GLN A 275 -32.18 -2.17 -14.31
N GLU A 276 -32.81 -1.56 -13.31
CA GLU A 276 -32.25 -0.43 -12.57
C GLU A 276 -31.01 -0.86 -11.76
N GLN A 277 -31.11 -1.96 -11.02
CA GLN A 277 -29.99 -2.49 -10.24
C GLN A 277 -28.84 -2.96 -11.12
N LEU A 278 -29.16 -3.56 -12.27
CA LEU A 278 -28.18 -3.96 -13.27
C LEU A 278 -27.39 -2.75 -13.78
N ALA A 279 -28.07 -1.65 -14.11
CA ALA A 279 -27.40 -0.43 -14.58
C ALA A 279 -26.43 0.15 -13.53
N ILE A 280 -26.84 0.18 -12.26
CA ILE A 280 -25.99 0.68 -11.16
C ILE A 280 -24.77 -0.25 -10.96
N ARG A 281 -25.01 -1.57 -10.91
CA ARG A 281 -23.96 -2.57 -10.65
C ARG A 281 -23.00 -2.71 -11.83
N GLU A 282 -23.50 -2.67 -13.06
CA GLU A 282 -22.65 -2.65 -14.25
C GLU A 282 -21.76 -1.42 -14.27
N TYR A 283 -22.32 -0.23 -13.99
CA TYR A 283 -21.52 1.00 -13.95
C TYR A 283 -20.43 0.94 -12.88
N TYR A 284 -20.73 0.37 -11.71
CA TYR A 284 -19.73 0.08 -10.69
C TYR A 284 -18.59 -0.80 -11.23
N PHE A 285 -18.91 -1.93 -11.88
CA PHE A 285 -17.88 -2.79 -12.47
C PHE A 285 -17.15 -2.16 -13.65
N ARG A 286 -17.79 -1.28 -14.42
CA ARG A 286 -17.14 -0.50 -15.48
C ARG A 286 -16.14 0.49 -14.90
N ALA A 287 -16.49 1.18 -13.82
CA ALA A 287 -15.55 2.03 -13.09
C ALA A 287 -14.38 1.22 -12.52
N ARG A 288 -14.65 0.03 -11.96
CA ARG A 288 -13.61 -0.91 -11.50
C ARG A 288 -12.70 -1.37 -12.63
N LEU A 289 -13.23 -1.67 -13.82
CA LEU A 289 -12.44 -2.02 -15.01
C LEU A 289 -11.39 -0.95 -15.34
N VAL A 290 -11.79 0.33 -15.34
CA VAL A 290 -10.86 1.45 -15.57
C VAL A 290 -9.85 1.56 -14.44
N GLN A 291 -10.29 1.50 -13.17
CA GLN A 291 -9.39 1.54 -12.01
C GLN A 291 -8.37 0.39 -12.01
N ASP A 292 -8.79 -0.82 -12.36
CA ASP A 292 -7.96 -2.02 -12.39
C ASP A 292 -6.88 -1.93 -13.49
N TYR A 293 -7.22 -1.32 -14.63
CA TYR A 293 -6.26 -1.05 -15.70
C TYR A 293 -5.24 0.02 -15.29
N ILE A 294 -5.68 1.17 -14.76
CA ILE A 294 -4.79 2.27 -14.37
C ILE A 294 -3.88 1.85 -13.20
N SER A 295 -4.44 1.23 -12.16
CA SER A 295 -3.64 0.75 -11.01
C SER A 295 -2.74 -0.45 -11.35
N GLY A 296 -2.99 -1.14 -12.47
CA GLY A 296 -2.16 -2.22 -12.98
C GLY A 296 -0.92 -1.77 -13.75
N MET A 297 -0.76 -0.46 -13.98
CA MET A 297 0.38 0.13 -14.68
C MET A 297 1.59 0.29 -13.74
N THR A 298 2.80 0.15 -14.28
CA THR A 298 4.00 0.68 -13.63
C THR A 298 4.10 2.19 -13.85
N ASP A 299 4.84 2.89 -13.00
CA ASP A 299 5.05 4.34 -13.08
C ASP A 299 5.50 4.78 -14.48
N LEU A 300 6.50 4.10 -15.05
CA LEU A 300 7.02 4.41 -16.39
C LEU A 300 5.97 4.15 -17.48
N TYR A 301 5.24 3.03 -17.40
CA TYR A 301 4.20 2.74 -18.38
C TYR A 301 3.06 3.75 -18.33
N ALA A 302 2.62 4.15 -17.14
CA ALA A 302 1.59 5.17 -16.97
C ALA A 302 2.05 6.52 -17.55
N TYR A 303 3.28 6.92 -17.28
CA TYR A 303 3.88 8.14 -17.83
C TYR A 303 3.95 8.12 -19.36
N ASP A 304 4.46 7.03 -19.94
CA ASP A 304 4.59 6.87 -21.39
C ASP A 304 3.23 6.77 -22.09
N GLU A 305 2.28 6.06 -21.50
CA GLU A 305 0.92 5.96 -22.04
C GLU A 305 0.22 7.33 -22.03
N TYR A 306 0.37 8.09 -20.94
CA TYR A 306 -0.17 9.45 -20.85
C TYR A 306 0.42 10.35 -21.95
N ARG A 307 1.74 10.35 -22.13
CA ARG A 307 2.40 11.17 -23.17
C ARG A 307 1.97 10.79 -24.58
N ARG A 308 1.88 9.48 -24.87
CA ARG A 308 1.41 8.96 -26.16
C ARG A 308 0.00 9.40 -26.49
N LEU A 309 -0.91 9.26 -25.53
CA LEU A 309 -2.33 9.61 -25.72
C LEU A 309 -2.57 11.12 -25.76
N MET A 310 -1.66 11.92 -25.18
CA MET A 310 -1.66 13.38 -25.29
C MET A 310 -0.95 13.91 -26.56
N ALA A 311 -0.43 13.03 -27.43
CA ALA A 311 0.36 13.40 -28.61
C ALA A 311 1.55 14.33 -28.28
N ALA A 312 2.18 14.10 -27.12
CA ALA A 312 3.34 14.85 -26.63
C ALA A 312 4.63 14.00 -26.65
N GLU A 313 4.68 13.05 -27.59
CA GLU A 313 5.81 12.14 -27.79
C GLU A 313 6.85 12.70 -28.76
#